data_AF-A0A1C5R3B4-F1
#
_entry.id   AF-A0A1C5R3B4-F1
#
_cell.length_a   1.000
_cell.length_b   1.000
_cell.length_c   1.000
_cell.angle_alpha   90.00
_cell.angle_beta   90.00
_cell.angle_gamma   90.00
#
_symmetry.space_group_name_H-M   'P 1'
#
loop_
_entity.id
_entity.type
_entity.pdbx_description
1 polymer ?
#
loop_
_entity_poly.entity_id
_entity_poly.type
_entity_poly.pdbx_seq_one_letter_code
_entity_poly.pdbx_strand_id
1 'polypeptide(L)'
;MCALTDNQLLNYWVSSGKYDSIFTYIQYNVDQIQNDLTLMFAGERIPSSIQEYAATAQELKTKEEIYSAMVVYELLTYDNGMVFIPNKELMEVLKWELVMIKKQKNTPVK
;
A
#
# COMPACT_ATOMS: atom_id res chain seq x y z
N MET A 1 -19.16 7.12 17.78
CA MET A 1 -19.43 6.53 16.45
C MET A 1 -18.53 5.32 16.30
N CYS A 2 -19.10 4.11 16.40
CA CYS A 2 -18.36 2.87 16.20
C CYS A 2 -18.34 2.54 14.71
N ALA A 3 -17.14 2.55 14.10
CA ALA A 3 -16.86 1.90 12.83
C ALA A 3 -16.57 0.39 13.02
N LEU A 4 -17.14 -0.21 14.06
CA LEU A 4 -16.91 -1.60 14.48
C LEU A 4 -18.00 -2.49 13.89
N THR A 5 -17.89 -2.78 12.60
CA THR A 5 -18.48 -3.99 12.05
C THR A 5 -17.62 -4.42 10.88
N ASP A 6 -16.86 -5.49 11.13
CA ASP A 6 -15.72 -6.09 10.39
C ASP A 6 -15.99 -6.51 8.93
N ASN A 7 -16.86 -5.81 8.20
CA ASN A 7 -17.07 -6.01 6.78
C ASN A 7 -17.59 -4.76 6.04
N GLN A 8 -17.82 -3.64 6.75
CA GLN A 8 -18.31 -2.40 6.14
C GLN A 8 -17.17 -1.45 5.71
N LEU A 9 -16.01 -1.53 6.36
CA LEU A 9 -14.82 -0.73 6.00
C LEU A 9 -14.11 -1.28 4.76
N LEU A 10 -13.96 -2.61 4.63
CA LEU A 10 -13.59 -3.27 3.36
C LEU A 10 -14.45 -2.77 2.20
N ASN A 11 -15.77 -2.63 2.42
CA ASN A 11 -16.70 -2.10 1.43
C ASN A 11 -16.58 -0.57 1.20
N TYR A 12 -16.11 0.21 2.17
CA TYR A 12 -15.86 1.65 2.00
C TYR A 12 -14.65 1.90 1.08
N TRP A 13 -13.57 1.15 1.25
CA TRP A 13 -12.34 1.30 0.45
C TRP A 13 -12.48 0.67 -0.94
N VAL A 14 -12.97 -0.58 -1.05
CA VAL A 14 -13.06 -1.33 -2.32
C VAL A 14 -14.14 -0.79 -3.27
N SER A 15 -15.23 -0.19 -2.77
CA SER A 15 -16.33 0.29 -3.63
C SER A 15 -16.15 1.68 -4.24
N SER A 16 -15.12 2.44 -3.84
CA SER A 16 -14.89 3.82 -4.29
C SER A 16 -14.36 3.95 -5.74
N GLY A 17 -14.05 2.84 -6.41
CA GLY A 17 -13.56 2.81 -7.80
C GLY A 17 -12.15 3.38 -8.03
N LYS A 18 -11.53 4.03 -7.03
CA LYS A 18 -10.17 4.59 -7.10
C LYS A 18 -9.05 3.53 -7.00
N TYR A 19 -9.35 2.34 -6.46
CA TYR A 19 -8.36 1.31 -6.11
C TYR A 19 -7.85 0.43 -7.26
N ASP A 20 -8.59 0.32 -8.38
CA ASP A 20 -8.14 -0.48 -9.52
C ASP A 20 -6.77 -0.01 -10.06
N SER A 21 -6.33 1.21 -9.71
CA SER A 21 -5.08 1.81 -10.19
C SER A 21 -3.85 1.57 -9.30
N ILE A 22 -3.95 1.59 -7.96
CA ILE A 22 -2.75 1.57 -7.10
C ILE A 22 -2.09 0.20 -7.01
N PHE A 23 -2.87 -0.88 -6.98
CA PHE A 23 -2.32 -2.23 -6.97
C PHE A 23 -1.65 -2.59 -8.29
N THR A 24 -2.07 -1.99 -9.40
CA THR A 24 -1.33 -2.07 -10.67
C THR A 24 0.06 -1.45 -10.51
N TYR A 25 0.18 -0.24 -9.93
CA TYR A 25 1.49 0.38 -9.70
C TYR A 25 2.35 -0.41 -8.70
N ILE A 26 1.75 -0.90 -7.62
CA ILE A 26 2.44 -1.76 -6.65
C ILE A 26 2.91 -3.04 -7.33
N GLN A 27 2.10 -3.70 -8.17
CA GLN A 27 2.47 -4.95 -8.82
C GLN A 27 3.76 -4.85 -9.66
N TYR A 28 3.96 -3.73 -10.36
CA TYR A 28 5.16 -3.51 -11.17
C TYR A 28 6.40 -3.18 -10.32
N ASN A 29 6.22 -2.54 -9.17
CA ASN A 29 7.33 -2.07 -8.33
C ASN A 29 7.41 -2.71 -6.93
N VAL A 30 6.65 -3.78 -6.68
CA VAL A 30 6.55 -4.43 -5.37
C VAL A 30 7.91 -4.86 -4.84
N ASP A 31 8.81 -5.24 -5.75
CA ASP A 31 10.15 -5.71 -5.41
C ASP A 31 11.00 -4.58 -4.78
N GLN A 32 10.70 -3.30 -5.09
CA GLN A 32 11.38 -2.14 -4.52
C GLN A 32 10.98 -1.86 -3.07
N ILE A 33 9.75 -2.19 -2.68
CA ILE A 33 9.18 -1.85 -1.36
C ILE A 33 8.96 -3.07 -0.45
N GLN A 34 9.17 -4.28 -0.95
CA GLN A 34 8.82 -5.52 -0.24
C GLN A 34 9.51 -5.67 1.12
N ASN A 35 10.80 -5.33 1.18
CA ASN A 35 11.57 -5.40 2.43
C ASN A 35 11.04 -4.41 3.46
N ASP A 36 10.77 -3.19 3.02
CA ASP A 36 10.23 -2.13 3.87
C ASP A 36 8.81 -2.46 4.34
N LEU A 37 7.95 -3.03 3.48
CA LEU A 37 6.63 -3.51 3.87
C LEU A 37 6.71 -4.65 4.90
N THR A 38 7.71 -5.54 4.78
CA THR A 38 7.93 -6.62 5.76
C THR A 38 8.26 -6.05 7.14
N LEU A 39 9.08 -4.99 7.20
CA LEU A 39 9.36 -4.27 8.43
C LEU A 39 8.09 -3.55 8.96
N MET A 40 7.32 -2.89 8.10
CA MET A 40 6.05 -2.27 8.50
C MET A 40 5.02 -3.27 9.03
N PHE A 41 5.01 -4.50 8.51
CA PHE A 41 4.19 -5.58 9.05
C PHE A 41 4.62 -6.04 10.45
N ALA A 42 5.88 -5.82 10.81
CA ALA A 42 6.37 -5.99 12.18
C ALA A 42 6.06 -4.79 13.09
N GLY A 43 5.45 -3.72 12.55
CA GLY A 43 5.13 -2.49 13.27
C GLY A 43 6.22 -1.42 13.19
N GLU A 44 7.29 -1.66 12.43
CA GLU A 44 8.36 -0.69 12.24
C GLU A 44 7.91 0.49 11.37
N ARG A 45 8.59 1.63 11.56
CA ARG A 45 8.41 2.82 10.71
C ARG A 45 9.64 2.97 9.83
N ILE A 46 9.44 3.38 8.58
CA ILE A 46 10.53 3.50 7.60
C ILE A 46 10.86 4.98 7.36
N PRO A 47 12.12 5.40 7.56
CA PRO A 47 12.55 6.74 7.18
C PRO A 47 12.36 6.94 5.68
N SER A 48 11.65 8.00 5.31
CA SER A 48 11.39 8.33 3.92
C SER A 48 11.28 9.83 3.75
N SER A 49 11.93 10.34 2.71
CA SER A 49 11.81 11.75 2.31
C SER A 49 10.80 11.85 1.16
N ILE A 50 9.52 11.58 1.45
CA ILE A 50 8.48 11.76 0.44
C ILE A 50 8.32 13.27 0.16
N GLN A 51 8.54 13.66 -1.08
CA GLN A 51 8.18 14.99 -1.58
C GLN A 51 6.73 14.94 -2.10
N GLU A 52 6.08 16.10 -2.16
CA GLU A 52 4.66 16.32 -2.48
C GLU A 52 3.96 15.17 -3.22
N TYR A 53 2.85 14.73 -2.65
CA TYR A 53 1.87 13.75 -3.13
C TYR A 53 1.87 13.48 -4.64
N ALA A 54 2.79 12.64 -5.12
CA ALA A 54 2.97 12.21 -6.51
C ALA A 54 1.81 11.37 -7.07
N ALA A 55 0.58 11.55 -6.60
CA ALA A 55 -0.61 10.86 -7.10
C ALA A 55 -1.01 11.27 -8.53
N THR A 56 -0.32 12.24 -9.13
CA THR A 56 -0.51 12.65 -10.52
C THR A 56 0.57 12.13 -11.46
N ALA A 57 1.57 11.39 -10.96
CA ALA A 57 2.65 10.87 -11.80
C ALA A 57 2.14 9.71 -12.68
N GLN A 58 2.46 9.75 -13.97
CA GLN A 58 2.09 8.71 -14.94
C GLN A 58 2.79 7.37 -14.65
N GLU A 59 3.95 7.42 -13.99
CA GLU A 59 4.73 6.26 -13.55
C GLU A 59 5.38 6.57 -12.19
N LEU A 60 5.37 5.59 -11.29
CA LEU A 60 6.10 5.63 -10.02
C LEU A 60 7.37 4.78 -10.17
N LYS A 61 8.55 5.36 -9.97
CA LYS A 61 9.84 4.71 -10.25
C LYS A 61 10.66 4.47 -9.00
N THR A 62 10.50 5.32 -8.00
CA THR A 62 11.23 5.27 -6.73
C THR A 62 10.34 4.79 -5.60
N LYS A 63 10.93 4.23 -4.54
CA LYS A 63 10.17 3.84 -3.34
C LYS A 63 9.48 5.03 -2.68
N GLU A 64 10.08 6.22 -2.71
CA GLU A 64 9.51 7.45 -2.18
C GLU A 64 8.25 7.88 -2.93
N GLU A 65 8.23 7.80 -4.26
CA GLU A 65 7.04 8.05 -5.08
C GLU A 65 5.93 7.03 -4.80
N ILE A 66 6.30 5.77 -4.61
CA ILE A 66 5.35 4.69 -4.26
C ILE A 66 4.76 4.94 -2.88
N TYR A 67 5.59 5.30 -1.89
CA TYR A 67 5.12 5.65 -0.55
C TYR A 67 4.23 6.88 -0.57
N SER A 68 4.63 7.91 -1.32
CA SER A 68 3.83 9.11 -1.52
C SER A 68 2.44 8.75 -2.07
N ALA A 69 2.35 7.92 -3.11
CA ALA A 69 1.08 7.45 -3.64
C ALA A 69 0.30 6.68 -2.57
N MET A 70 0.90 5.70 -1.90
CA MET A 70 0.24 4.92 -0.84
C MET A 70 -0.27 5.79 0.31
N VAL A 71 0.35 6.94 0.61
CA VAL A 71 -0.18 7.91 1.58
C VAL A 71 -1.40 8.66 1.01
N VAL A 72 -1.39 9.06 -0.27
CA VAL A 72 -2.58 9.68 -0.92
C VAL A 72 -3.77 8.72 -0.95
N TYR A 73 -3.51 7.44 -1.17
CA TYR A 73 -4.52 6.38 -1.12
C TYR A 73 -4.82 5.91 0.31
N GLU A 74 -4.29 6.60 1.32
CA GLU A 74 -4.57 6.37 2.75
C GLU A 74 -4.19 4.96 3.24
N LEU A 75 -3.30 4.26 2.52
CA LEU A 75 -2.74 2.95 2.88
C LEU A 75 -1.58 3.07 3.86
N LEU A 76 -0.81 4.15 3.75
CA LEU A 76 0.28 4.50 4.66
C LEU A 76 0.00 5.87 5.30
N THR A 77 0.62 6.11 6.44
CA THR A 77 0.70 7.43 7.07
C THR A 77 2.14 7.92 7.03
N TYR A 78 2.31 9.21 6.75
CA TYR A 78 3.57 9.91 6.86
C TYR A 78 3.54 10.84 8.07
N ASP A 79 4.50 10.66 8.98
CA ASP A 79 4.66 11.48 10.18
C ASP A 79 6.14 11.65 10.47
N ASN A 80 6.60 12.90 10.66
CA ASN A 80 7.97 13.23 11.05
C ASN A 80 9.08 12.53 10.23
N GLY A 81 8.95 12.50 8.90
CA GLY A 81 9.96 11.85 8.05
C GLY A 81 9.87 10.32 7.99
N MET A 82 8.79 9.74 8.53
CA MET A 82 8.61 8.31 8.63
C MET A 82 7.30 7.87 7.96
N VAL A 83 7.33 6.78 7.21
CA VAL A 83 6.14 6.12 6.65
C VAL A 83 5.85 4.82 7.37
N PHE A 84 4.57 4.55 7.64
CA PHE A 84 4.12 3.35 8.34
C PHE A 84 2.65 3.02 8.04
N ILE A 85 2.27 1.76 8.29
CA ILE A 85 0.88 1.32 8.18
C ILE A 85 0.12 1.78 9.44
N PRO A 86 -0.95 2.58 9.32
CA PRO A 86 -1.53 3.27 10.47
C PRO A 86 -2.41 2.38 11.36
N ASN A 87 -2.90 1.24 10.86
CA ASN A 87 -3.76 0.35 11.62
C ASN A 87 -3.62 -1.12 11.20
N LYS A 88 -4.15 -2.02 12.05
CA LYS A 88 -4.06 -3.48 11.84
C LYS A 88 -4.89 -3.96 10.65
N GLU A 89 -6.01 -3.33 10.33
CA GLU A 89 -6.88 -3.73 9.22
C GLU A 89 -6.16 -3.56 7.87
N LEU A 90 -5.59 -2.37 7.63
CA LEU A 90 -4.79 -2.09 6.43
C LEU A 90 -3.57 -3.00 6.33
N MET A 91 -2.98 -3.37 7.47
CA MET A 91 -1.88 -4.32 7.51
C MET A 91 -2.29 -5.68 6.96
N GLU A 92 -3.45 -6.20 7.38
CA GLU A 92 -3.95 -7.48 6.88
C GLU A 92 -4.30 -7.40 5.40
N VAL A 93 -4.96 -6.33 4.95
CA VAL A 93 -5.27 -6.10 3.52
C VAL A 93 -4.00 -6.11 2.68
N LEU A 94 -2.98 -5.32 3.06
CA LEU A 94 -1.70 -5.27 2.33
C LEU A 94 -0.97 -6.62 2.32
N LYS A 95 -1.00 -7.37 3.43
CA LYS A 95 -0.44 -8.73 3.47
C LYS A 95 -1.14 -9.65 2.48
N TRP A 96 -2.47 -9.66 2.45
CA TRP A 96 -3.25 -10.47 1.53
C TRP A 96 -2.94 -10.13 0.08
N GLU A 97 -2.92 -8.85 -0.27
CA GLU A 97 -2.62 -8.37 -1.63
C GLU A 97 -1.22 -8.76 -2.09
N LEU A 98 -0.20 -8.59 -1.24
CA LEU A 98 1.16 -9.03 -1.58
C LEU A 98 1.27 -10.53 -1.83
N VAL A 99 0.55 -11.34 -1.05
CA VAL A 99 0.49 -12.80 -1.26
C VAL A 99 -0.16 -13.11 -2.60
N MET A 100 -1.24 -12.42 -2.96
CA MET A 100 -1.94 -12.62 -4.24
C MET A 100 -1.10 -12.18 -5.44
N ILE A 101 -0.40 -11.04 -5.35
CA ILE A 101 0.52 -10.56 -6.38
C ILE A 101 1.65 -11.58 -6.61
N LYS A 102 2.24 -12.13 -5.54
CA LYS A 102 3.28 -13.17 -5.63
C LYS A 102 2.76 -14.46 -6.27
N LYS A 103 1.54 -14.89 -5.93
CA LYS A 103 0.90 -16.06 -6.56
C LYS A 103 0.73 -15.85 -8.06
N GLN A 104 0.25 -14.68 -8.49
CA GLN A 104 0.07 -14.36 -9.91
C GLN A 104 1.40 -14.35 -10.67
N LYS A 105 2.45 -13.71 -10.13
CA LYS A 105 3.80 -13.72 -10.75
C LYS A 105 4.40 -15.14 -10.88
N ASN A 106 4.09 -16.02 -9.94
CA ASN A 106 4.60 -17.39 -9.92
C ASN A 106 3.67 -18.43 -10.59
N THR A 107 2.54 -18.00 -11.16
CA THR A 107 1.67 -18.91 -11.89
C THR A 107 2.24 -19.09 -13.30
N PRO A 108 2.63 -20.31 -13.72
CA PRO A 108 3.12 -20.53 -15.07
C PRO A 108 1.98 -20.20 -16.05
N VAL A 109 2.25 -19.30 -16.99
CA VAL A 109 1.37 -19.05 -18.13
C VAL A 109 1.27 -20.36 -18.91
N LYS A 110 0.06 -20.93 -18.96
CA LYS A 110 -0.23 -22.12 -19.76
C LYS A 110 -0.28 -21.78 -21.25
#